data_AF-A0A0Q7B0J3-F1
#
_entry.id   AF-A0A0Q7B0J3-F1
#
_cell.length_a   1.000
_cell.length_b   1.000
_cell.length_c   1.000
_cell.angle_alpha   90.00
_cell.angle_beta   90.00
_cell.angle_gamma   90.00
#
_symmetry.space_group_name_H-M   'P 1'
#
loop_
_entity.id
_entity.type
_entity.pdbx_description
1 polymer ?
#
loop_
_entity_poly.entity_id
_entity_poly.type
_entity_poly.pdbx_seq_one_letter_code
_entity_poly.pdbx_strand_id
1 'polypeptide(L)'
;MRGLLRIFSVRGLIAAAALVLVVLAIDTGSVVLTKMSSHDDVQQAGYQAAAIAKQGPASRQTAVVALAAAERDAEPHGITVASKGFTIYPDGSVTLTGTKTAPTLLMKHVGAFDRVIHVSTTLTVAPLPFD
;
A
#
# COMPACT_ATOMS: atom_id res chain seq x y z
N MET A 1 -23.78 43.92 12.49
CA MET A 1 -23.39 42.51 12.26
C MET A 1 -24.21 41.87 11.12
N ARG A 2 -24.10 42.37 9.88
CA ARG A 2 -24.80 41.82 8.70
C ARG A 2 -23.87 41.51 7.50
N GLY A 3 -22.55 41.69 7.67
CA GLY A 3 -21.56 41.58 6.59
C GLY A 3 -20.96 40.19 6.37
N LEU A 4 -21.06 39.29 7.36
CA LEU A 4 -20.47 37.94 7.28
C LEU A 4 -21.28 36.96 6.41
N LEU A 5 -22.52 37.31 6.03
CA LEU A 5 -23.42 36.46 5.24
C LEU A 5 -23.30 36.66 3.71
N ARG A 6 -22.45 37.58 3.23
CA ARG A 6 -22.22 37.80 1.78
C ARG A 6 -21.19 36.86 1.15
N ILE A 7 -20.56 35.99 1.93
CA ILE A 7 -19.53 35.04 1.45
C ILE A 7 -20.15 33.90 0.62
N PHE A 8 -21.46 33.66 0.72
CA PHE A 8 -22.18 32.62 -0.04
C PHE A 8 -22.91 33.19 -1.26
N SER A 9 -22.22 33.90 -2.13
CA SER A 9 -22.76 34.06 -3.50
C SER A 9 -22.75 32.68 -4.18
N VAL A 10 -23.77 32.37 -4.99
CA VAL A 10 -23.86 31.09 -5.73
C VAL A 10 -22.55 30.81 -6.49
N ARG A 11 -21.89 31.85 -7.01
CA ARG A 11 -20.58 31.78 -7.64
C ARG A 11 -19.45 31.32 -6.70
N GLY A 12 -19.42 31.82 -5.47
CA GLY A 12 -18.46 31.37 -4.45
C GLY A 12 -18.67 29.91 -4.05
N LEU A 13 -19.94 29.47 -3.94
CA LEU A 13 -20.26 28.08 -3.65
C LEU A 13 -19.85 27.15 -4.80
N ILE A 14 -20.09 27.55 -6.05
CA ILE A 14 -19.65 26.81 -7.24
C ILE A 14 -18.11 26.71 -7.28
N ALA A 15 -17.39 27.80 -7.02
CA ALA A 15 -15.93 27.80 -7.01
C ALA A 15 -15.36 26.88 -5.93
N ALA A 16 -15.93 26.91 -4.72
CA ALA A 16 -15.55 26.01 -3.63
C ALA A 16 -15.84 24.54 -3.98
N ALA A 17 -17.01 24.25 -4.54
CA ALA A 17 -17.38 22.89 -4.96
C ALA A 17 -16.43 22.36 -6.05
N ALA A 18 -16.10 23.19 -7.06
CA ALA A 18 -15.15 22.83 -8.10
C ALA A 18 -13.76 22.51 -7.53
N LEU A 19 -13.27 23.32 -6.58
CA LEU A 19 -11.99 23.06 -5.91
C LEU A 19 -12.01 21.72 -5.17
N VAL A 20 -13.08 21.43 -4.43
CA VAL A 20 -13.23 20.14 -3.72
C VAL A 20 -13.20 18.97 -4.70
N LEU A 21 -13.91 19.07 -5.83
CA LEU A 21 -13.91 18.02 -6.86
C LEU A 21 -12.52 17.78 -7.45
N VAL A 22 -11.75 18.85 -7.72
CA VAL A 22 -10.37 18.73 -8.20
C VAL A 22 -9.49 18.00 -7.18
N VAL A 23 -9.59 18.36 -5.90
CA VAL A 23 -8.78 17.71 -4.86
C VAL A 23 -9.19 16.25 -4.67
N LEU A 24 -10.49 15.93 -4.73
CA LEU A 24 -10.97 14.54 -4.68
C LEU A 24 -10.46 13.72 -5.87
N ALA A 25 -10.35 14.30 -7.06
CA ALA A 25 -9.78 13.63 -8.22
C ALA A 25 -8.28 13.31 -8.01
N ILE A 26 -7.51 14.24 -7.46
CA ILE A 26 -6.08 14.05 -7.13
C ILE A 26 -5.92 12.92 -6.10
N ASP A 27 -6.70 12.96 -5.01
CA ASP A 27 -6.64 11.95 -3.96
C ASP A 27 -7.00 10.56 -4.50
N THR A 28 -8.07 10.47 -5.30
CA THR A 28 -8.49 9.21 -5.94
C THR A 28 -7.40 8.68 -6.88
N GLY A 29 -6.82 9.54 -7.72
CA GLY A 29 -5.72 9.17 -8.61
C GLY A 29 -4.50 8.66 -7.83
N SER A 30 -4.19 9.27 -6.69
CA SER A 30 -3.07 8.86 -5.83
C SER A 30 -3.30 7.48 -5.21
N VAL A 31 -4.53 7.16 -4.78
CA VAL A 31 -4.89 5.83 -4.28
C VAL A 31 -4.75 4.77 -5.39
N VAL A 32 -5.24 5.06 -6.59
CA VAL A 32 -5.14 4.13 -7.74
C VAL A 32 -3.67 3.87 -8.09
N LEU A 33 -2.84 4.91 -8.18
CA LEU A 33 -1.42 4.77 -8.46
C LEU A 33 -0.70 4.01 -7.36
N THR A 34 -1.03 4.29 -6.10
CA THR A 34 -0.48 3.55 -4.94
C THR A 34 -0.81 2.08 -5.05
N LYS A 35 -2.04 1.72 -5.41
CA LYS A 35 -2.49 0.33 -5.61
C LYS A 35 -1.75 -0.39 -6.74
N MET A 36 -1.42 0.30 -7.81
CA MET A 36 -0.59 -0.26 -8.87
C MET A 36 0.84 -0.47 -8.38
N SER A 37 1.47 0.57 -7.80
CA SER A 37 2.86 0.47 -7.31
C SER A 37 3.03 -0.55 -6.18
N SER A 38 2.03 -0.69 -5.29
CA SER A 38 2.10 -1.62 -4.18
C SER A 38 2.09 -3.08 -4.64
N HIS A 39 1.54 -3.35 -5.83
CA HIS A 39 1.62 -4.68 -6.41
C HIS A 39 3.06 -5.04 -6.75
N ASP A 40 3.72 -4.17 -7.51
CA ASP A 40 5.10 -4.38 -7.98
C ASP A 40 6.08 -4.41 -6.80
N ASP A 41 5.95 -3.46 -5.86
CA ASP A 41 6.80 -3.38 -4.67
C ASP A 41 6.63 -4.64 -3.76
N VAL A 42 5.39 -5.12 -3.55
CA VAL A 42 5.14 -6.35 -2.74
C VAL A 42 5.64 -7.59 -3.47
N GLN A 43 5.51 -7.62 -4.80
CA GLN A 43 6.03 -8.72 -5.60
C GLN A 43 7.55 -8.80 -5.50
N GLN A 44 8.24 -7.66 -5.58
CA GLN A 44 9.70 -7.59 -5.40
C GLN A 44 10.14 -8.09 -4.03
N ALA A 45 9.49 -7.61 -2.96
CA ALA A 45 9.76 -8.09 -1.61
C ALA A 45 9.48 -9.61 -1.47
N GLY A 46 8.44 -10.10 -2.15
CA GLY A 46 8.12 -11.52 -2.24
C GLY A 46 9.21 -12.35 -2.91
N TYR A 47 9.87 -11.83 -3.95
CA TYR A 47 11.02 -12.51 -4.57
C TYR A 47 12.19 -12.65 -3.59
N GLN A 48 12.50 -11.61 -2.80
CA GLN A 48 13.55 -11.69 -1.78
C GLN A 48 13.24 -12.75 -0.72
N ALA A 49 11.99 -12.85 -0.28
CA ALA A 49 11.57 -13.90 0.64
C ALA A 49 11.64 -15.30 0.00
N ALA A 50 11.17 -15.44 -1.24
CA ALA A 50 11.13 -16.70 -1.96
C ALA A 50 12.52 -17.25 -2.28
N ALA A 51 13.49 -16.37 -2.57
CA ALA A 51 14.89 -16.74 -2.73
C ALA A 51 15.46 -17.41 -1.47
N ILE A 52 15.12 -16.89 -0.28
CA ILE A 52 15.52 -17.50 0.99
C ILE A 52 14.77 -18.80 1.27
N ALA A 53 13.46 -18.83 0.98
CA ALA A 53 12.63 -20.01 1.16
C ALA A 53 13.10 -21.22 0.32
N LYS A 54 13.63 -20.97 -0.89
CA LYS A 54 14.15 -22.00 -1.81
C LYS A 54 15.45 -22.64 -1.32
N GLN A 55 16.27 -21.93 -0.54
CA GLN A 55 17.63 -22.37 -0.18
C GLN A 55 17.69 -23.40 0.95
N GLY A 56 16.59 -23.67 1.64
CA GLY A 56 16.63 -24.54 2.81
C GLY A 56 15.28 -25.15 3.19
N PRO A 57 15.27 -26.03 4.21
CA PRO A 57 14.04 -26.64 4.68
C PRO A 57 13.05 -25.58 5.19
N ALA A 58 11.76 -25.84 5.00
CA ALA A 58 10.69 -25.03 5.56
C ALA A 58 10.70 -25.13 7.10
N SER A 59 11.46 -24.22 7.72
CA SER A 59 11.66 -24.14 9.16
C SER A 59 11.21 -22.79 9.68
N ARG A 60 10.96 -22.70 11.00
CA ARG A 60 10.65 -21.43 11.66
C ARG A 60 11.76 -20.39 11.44
N GLN A 61 13.02 -20.83 11.44
CA GLN A 61 14.15 -19.94 11.21
C GLN A 61 14.13 -19.39 9.79
N THR A 62 13.88 -20.24 8.79
CA THR A 62 13.72 -19.84 7.38
C THR A 62 12.61 -18.82 7.23
N ALA A 63 11.47 -19.02 7.90
CA ALA A 63 10.35 -18.08 7.88
C ALA A 63 10.71 -16.71 8.46
N VAL A 64 11.42 -16.65 9.57
CA VAL A 64 11.87 -15.39 10.18
C VAL A 64 12.85 -14.65 9.25
N VAL A 65 13.80 -15.37 8.66
CA VAL A 65 14.81 -14.76 7.77
C VAL A 65 14.17 -14.29 6.45
N ALA A 66 13.25 -15.08 5.87
CA ALA A 66 12.52 -14.71 4.66
C ALA A 66 11.62 -13.49 4.88
N LEU A 67 10.91 -13.43 6.02
CA LEU A 67 10.10 -12.26 6.38
C LEU A 67 10.98 -11.02 6.55
N ALA A 68 12.11 -11.12 7.26
CA ALA A 68 13.02 -10.00 7.43
C ALA A 68 13.63 -9.50 6.11
N ALA A 69 13.85 -10.40 5.14
CA ALA A 69 14.28 -10.02 3.80
C ALA A 69 13.19 -9.27 3.03
N ALA A 70 11.94 -9.74 3.10
CA ALA A 70 10.80 -9.00 2.53
C ALA A 70 10.65 -7.62 3.16
N GLU A 71 10.72 -7.52 4.49
CA GLU A 71 10.61 -6.25 5.22
C GLU A 71 11.71 -5.25 4.83
N ARG A 72 12.96 -5.72 4.72
CA ARG A 72 14.10 -4.86 4.33
C ARG A 72 13.97 -4.34 2.90
N ASP A 73 13.46 -5.13 1.97
CA ASP A 73 13.23 -4.70 0.58
C ASP A 73 12.00 -3.79 0.46
N ALA A 74 10.95 -4.03 1.26
CA ALA A 74 9.71 -3.26 1.26
C ALA A 74 9.85 -1.87 1.93
N GLU A 75 10.71 -1.72 2.94
CA GLU A 75 10.85 -0.51 3.75
C GLU A 75 11.19 0.75 2.91
N PRO A 76 12.17 0.74 1.98
CA PRO A 76 12.48 1.90 1.13
C PRO A 76 11.30 2.36 0.26
N HIS A 77 10.36 1.46 -0.03
CA HIS A 77 9.17 1.72 -0.84
C HIS A 77 7.98 2.19 0.02
N GLY A 78 8.16 2.34 1.33
CA GLY A 78 7.12 2.72 2.28
C GLY A 78 6.08 1.63 2.49
N ILE A 79 6.45 0.36 2.28
CA ILE A 79 5.57 -0.79 2.48
C ILE A 79 5.90 -1.46 3.81
N THR A 80 4.85 -1.71 4.59
CA THR A 80 4.93 -2.57 5.78
C THR A 80 4.47 -3.97 5.41
N VAL A 81 5.34 -4.97 5.54
CA VAL A 81 4.96 -6.37 5.36
C VAL A 81 4.34 -6.91 6.65
N ALA A 82 3.17 -7.54 6.55
CA ALA A 82 2.50 -8.13 7.69
C ALA A 82 3.10 -9.51 8.00
N SER A 83 3.58 -9.69 9.23
CA SER A 83 3.98 -11.01 9.74
C SER A 83 2.79 -11.97 9.84
N LYS A 84 1.60 -11.44 10.13
CA LYS A 84 0.36 -12.23 10.16
C LYS A 84 -0.07 -12.60 8.75
N GLY A 85 -0.18 -13.90 8.49
CA GLY A 85 -0.56 -14.43 7.17
C GLY A 85 0.62 -14.67 6.23
N PHE A 86 1.84 -14.32 6.64
CA PHE A 86 3.05 -14.70 5.94
C PHE A 86 3.20 -16.22 5.93
N THR A 87 3.27 -16.82 4.75
CA THR A 87 3.28 -18.28 4.57
C THR A 87 4.34 -18.68 3.56
N ILE A 88 5.19 -19.64 3.92
CA ILE A 88 6.13 -20.30 3.00
C ILE A 88 5.55 -21.66 2.66
N TYR A 89 5.47 -21.98 1.37
CA TYR A 89 4.99 -23.26 0.88
C TYR A 89 6.15 -24.22 0.59
N PRO A 90 5.87 -25.54 0.51
CA PRO A 90 6.91 -26.55 0.25
C PRO A 90 7.66 -26.38 -1.08
N ASP A 91 7.07 -25.70 -2.05
CA ASP A 91 7.70 -25.39 -3.36
C ASP A 91 8.61 -24.15 -3.31
N GLY A 92 8.76 -23.53 -2.14
CA GLY A 92 9.54 -22.31 -1.93
C GLY A 92 8.77 -21.03 -2.27
N SER A 93 7.51 -21.11 -2.71
CA SER A 93 6.68 -19.92 -2.90
C SER A 93 6.30 -19.29 -1.56
N VAL A 94 6.06 -17.99 -1.58
CA VAL A 94 5.77 -17.19 -0.38
C VAL A 94 4.50 -16.38 -0.59
N THR A 95 3.53 -16.53 0.30
CA THR A 95 2.42 -15.59 0.45
C THR A 95 2.78 -14.50 1.45
N LEU A 96 2.67 -13.25 1.05
CA LEU A 96 2.87 -12.08 1.90
C LEU A 96 1.80 -11.02 1.65
N THR A 97 1.53 -10.22 2.68
CA THR A 97 0.67 -9.05 2.59
C THR A 97 1.50 -7.81 2.89
N GLY A 98 1.57 -6.87 1.94
CA GLY A 98 2.16 -5.56 2.15
C GLY A 98 1.09 -4.48 2.23
N THR A 99 1.29 -3.50 3.12
CA THR A 99 0.42 -2.32 3.26
C THR A 99 1.21 -1.05 2.97
N LYS A 100 0.64 -0.18 2.12
CA LYS A 100 1.19 1.12 1.73
C LYS A 100 0.12 2.19 1.92
N THR A 101 0.48 3.33 2.50
CA THR A 101 -0.45 4.46 2.66
C THR A 101 -0.35 5.40 1.45
N ALA A 102 -1.47 5.61 0.76
CA ALA A 102 -1.56 6.52 -0.38
C ALA A 102 -1.41 7.98 0.06
N PRO A 103 -0.59 8.78 -0.64
CA PRO A 103 -0.47 10.21 -0.34
C PRO A 103 -1.74 10.93 -0.78
N THR A 104 -2.48 11.48 0.17
CA THR A 104 -3.71 12.25 -0.10
C THR A 104 -3.67 13.62 0.59
N LEU A 105 -4.42 14.56 0.03
CA LEU A 105 -4.55 15.93 0.51
C LEU A 105 -5.70 16.05 1.51
N LEU A 106 -6.89 15.55 1.18
CA LEU A 106 -8.08 15.66 2.01
C LEU A 106 -8.49 14.33 2.65
N MET A 107 -8.37 13.21 1.91
CA MET A 107 -8.85 11.91 2.39
C MET A 107 -8.19 11.50 3.72
N LYS A 108 -6.90 11.79 3.93
CA LYS A 108 -6.20 11.53 5.19
C LYS A 108 -6.76 12.25 6.42
N HIS A 109 -7.51 13.33 6.25
CA HIS A 109 -8.07 14.12 7.35
C HIS A 109 -9.50 13.74 7.70
N VAL A 110 -10.14 12.91 6.88
CA VAL A 110 -11.52 12.47 7.08
C VAL A 110 -11.49 11.00 7.46
N GLY A 111 -11.81 10.70 8.72
CA GLY A 111 -11.70 9.34 9.26
C GLY A 111 -12.46 8.26 8.47
N ALA A 112 -13.52 8.63 7.75
CA ALA A 112 -14.25 7.71 6.88
C ALA A 112 -13.41 7.18 5.69
N PHE A 113 -12.35 7.89 5.28
CA PHE A 113 -11.48 7.50 4.16
C PHE A 113 -10.16 6.85 4.59
N ASP A 114 -9.93 6.67 5.89
CA ASP A 114 -8.70 6.03 6.40
C ASP A 114 -8.49 4.64 5.79
N ARG A 115 -9.57 3.85 5.66
CA ARG A 115 -9.51 2.53 5.01
C ARG A 115 -9.19 2.57 3.51
N VAL A 116 -9.47 3.69 2.84
CA VAL A 116 -9.26 3.83 1.40
C VAL A 116 -7.80 4.19 1.10
N ILE A 117 -7.17 4.95 2.00
CA ILE A 117 -5.77 5.37 1.84
C ILE A 117 -4.79 4.25 2.24
N HIS A 118 -5.17 3.32 3.10
CA HIS A 118 -4.34 2.14 3.43
C HIS A 118 -4.55 1.04 2.40
N VAL A 119 -3.68 0.98 1.40
CA VAL A 119 -3.70 -0.02 0.35
C VAL A 119 -3.00 -1.28 0.85
N SER A 120 -3.75 -2.38 0.96
CA SER A 120 -3.19 -3.69 1.29
C SER A 120 -3.20 -4.59 0.06
N THR A 121 -2.05 -5.21 -0.22
CA THR A 121 -1.86 -6.13 -1.33
C THR A 121 -1.34 -7.45 -0.81
N THR A 122 -2.04 -8.54 -1.11
CA THR A 122 -1.61 -9.91 -0.77
C THR A 122 -1.27 -10.65 -2.06
N LEU A 123 -0.07 -11.22 -2.12
CA LEU A 123 0.41 -11.96 -3.27
C LEU A 123 1.08 -13.26 -2.83
N THR A 124 0.99 -14.28 -3.68
CA THR A 124 1.82 -15.47 -3.61
C THR A 124 2.87 -15.38 -4.71
N VAL A 125 4.14 -15.37 -4.32
CA VAL A 125 5.27 -15.18 -5.22
C VAL A 125 6.11 -16.45 -5.24
N ALA A 126 6.37 -16.97 -6.43
CA ALA A 126 7.29 -18.09 -6.62
C ALA A 126 8.74 -17.58 -6.73
N PRO A 127 9.75 -18.37 -6.31
CA PRO A 127 11.15 -18.02 -6.52
C PRO A 127 11.45 -17.82 -8.01
N LEU A 128 12.35 -16.90 -8.34
CA LEU A 128 12.78 -16.80 -9.74
C LEU A 128 13.57 -18.05 -10.15
N PRO A 129 13.48 -18.45 -11.43
CA PRO A 129 14.14 -19.66 -11.93
C PRO A 129 15.67 -19.60 -11.86
N PHE A 130 16.26 -18.40 -11.74
CA PHE A 130 17.71 -18.18 -11.79
C PHE A 130 18.32 -17.61 -10.51
N ASP A 131 17.55 -17.54 -9.42
CA ASP A 131 18.03 -17.15 -8.08
C ASP A 131 18.58 -18.35 -7.28
#